data_AF-A0A327H754-F1
#
_entry.id   AF-A0A327H754-F1
#
_cell.length_a   1.000
_cell.length_b   1.000
_cell.length_c   1.000
_cell.angle_alpha   90.00
_cell.angle_beta   90.00
_cell.angle_gamma   90.00
#
_symmetry.space_group_name_H-M   'P 1'
#
loop_
_entity.id
_entity.type
_entity.pdbx_description
1 polymer ?
#
loop_
_entity_poly.entity_id
_entity_poly.type
_entity_poly.pdbx_seq_one_letter_code
_entity_poly.pdbx_strand_id
1 'polypeptide(L)'
;MAGTWSVIRCPACRNCHGTRGQPRQCPHCGQSLPSTTPIIAKAENSAQLRIEVALANTPEELRDELRKKLELSDQPLIASSSTSPRAIFKAIKNAVGDDMILHRHDVQSILDKLESDQPADDLLEKMELDGTLVRQQDGTWLLLE
;
A
#
# COMPACT_ATOMS: atom_id res chain seq x y z
N MET A 1 -4.05 13.31 28.08
CA MET A 1 -5.33 12.65 27.75
C MET A 1 -5.24 12.13 26.33
N ALA A 2 -5.22 10.81 26.14
CA ALA A 2 -5.12 10.20 24.81
C ALA A 2 -6.39 10.54 24.01
N GLY A 3 -6.25 11.33 22.94
CA GLY A 3 -7.37 11.75 22.12
C GLY A 3 -8.05 10.54 21.48
N THR A 4 -9.36 10.39 21.69
CA THR A 4 -10.20 9.33 21.12
C THR A 4 -10.16 9.40 19.59
N TRP A 5 -9.94 8.26 18.93
CA TRP A 5 -10.02 8.17 17.47
C TRP A 5 -11.48 8.09 17.05
N SER A 6 -11.84 8.77 15.96
CA SER A 6 -13.21 8.82 15.48
C SER A 6 -13.26 8.79 13.95
N VAL A 7 -14.27 8.13 13.41
CA VAL A 7 -14.61 8.17 11.99
C VAL A 7 -15.67 9.22 11.80
N ILE A 8 -15.43 10.16 10.91
CA ILE A 8 -16.38 11.20 10.56
C ILE A 8 -16.75 11.14 9.09
N ARG A 9 -17.97 11.58 8.75
CA ARG A 9 -18.44 11.65 7.37
C ARG A 9 -18.47 13.10 6.90
N CYS A 10 -17.79 13.38 5.79
CA CYS A 10 -17.86 14.70 5.18
C CYS A 10 -19.28 14.96 4.66
N PRO A 11 -19.94 16.07 5.01
CA PRO A 11 -21.28 16.38 4.52
C PRO A 11 -21.30 16.70 3.01
N ALA A 12 -20.18 17.16 2.43
CA ALA A 12 -20.09 17.52 1.02
C ALA A 12 -19.84 16.31 0.11
N CYS A 13 -18.72 15.61 0.29
CA CYS A 13 -18.38 14.46 -0.59
C CYS A 13 -18.90 13.12 -0.07
N ARG A 14 -19.49 13.08 1.13
CA ARG A 14 -19.99 11.87 1.80
C ARG A 14 -18.94 10.80 2.13
N ASN A 15 -17.67 11.07 1.85
CA ASN A 15 -16.55 10.19 2.18
C ASN A 15 -16.26 10.22 3.69
N CYS A 16 -16.02 9.05 4.25
CA CYS A 16 -15.65 8.86 5.65
C CYS A 16 -14.13 8.87 5.82
N HIS A 17 -13.64 9.44 6.91
CA HIS A 17 -12.22 9.46 7.23
C HIS A 17 -11.99 9.47 8.74
N GLY A 18 -10.82 8.97 9.13
CA GLY A 18 -10.40 8.93 10.52
C GLY A 18 -9.81 10.26 10.98
N THR A 19 -10.13 10.65 12.20
CA THR A 19 -9.58 11.84 12.86
C THR A 19 -9.23 11.53 14.31
N ARG A 20 -8.28 12.31 14.85
CA ARG A 20 -7.96 12.34 16.27
C ARG A 20 -8.28 13.73 16.79
N GLY A 21 -9.36 13.86 17.55
CA GLY A 21 -9.94 15.16 17.90
C GLY A 21 -10.75 15.78 16.75
N GLN A 22 -10.94 17.10 16.79
CA GLN A 22 -11.82 17.80 15.86
C GLN A 22 -11.12 18.17 14.54
N PRO A 23 -11.57 17.66 13.39
CA PRO A 23 -10.98 17.97 12.09
C PRO A 23 -11.49 19.32 11.59
N ARG A 24 -10.62 20.09 10.93
CA ARG A 24 -10.97 21.40 10.35
C ARG A 24 -11.37 21.34 8.89
N GLN A 25 -10.89 20.34 8.15
CA GLN A 25 -11.05 20.24 6.71
C GLN A 25 -11.09 18.78 6.26
N CYS A 26 -11.88 18.49 5.23
CA CYS A 26 -11.95 17.17 4.64
C CYS A 26 -10.68 16.89 3.81
N PRO A 27 -9.95 15.80 4.07
CA PRO A 27 -8.74 15.46 3.31
C PRO A 27 -9.04 15.04 1.86
N HIS A 28 -10.29 14.71 1.54
CA HIS A 28 -10.69 14.26 0.21
C HIS A 28 -11.09 15.42 -0.71
N CYS A 29 -11.97 16.32 -0.26
CA CYS A 29 -12.51 17.39 -1.11
C CYS A 29 -12.12 18.81 -0.66
N GLY A 30 -11.38 18.94 0.44
CA GLY A 30 -10.97 20.25 0.96
C GLY A 30 -12.08 21.08 1.61
N GLN A 31 -13.31 20.57 1.74
CA GLN A 31 -14.39 21.28 2.42
C GLN A 31 -14.08 21.48 3.90
N SER A 32 -14.35 22.68 4.45
CA SER A 32 -14.28 22.91 5.91
C SER A 32 -15.27 22.04 6.67
N LEU A 33 -14.82 21.47 7.78
CA LEU A 33 -15.62 20.58 8.63
C LEU A 33 -16.01 21.32 9.91
N PRO A 34 -17.30 21.60 10.14
CA PRO A 34 -17.75 22.24 11.37
C PRO A 34 -17.60 21.31 12.57
N SER A 35 -17.65 21.87 13.79
CA SER A 35 -17.69 21.09 15.05
C SER A 35 -18.86 20.10 15.12
N THR A 36 -19.91 20.35 14.35
CA THR A 36 -21.10 19.51 14.24
C THR A 36 -20.97 18.38 13.22
N THR A 37 -19.79 18.17 12.62
CA THR A 37 -19.57 17.09 11.65
C THR A 37 -19.91 15.74 12.29
N PRO A 38 -20.75 14.91 11.64
CA PRO A 38 -21.23 13.68 12.22
C PRO A 38 -20.11 12.66 12.44
N ILE A 39 -20.05 12.13 13.66
CA ILE A 39 -19.19 11.00 14.03
C ILE A 39 -19.98 9.72 13.76
N ILE A 40 -19.44 8.86 12.90
CA ILE A 40 -20.05 7.61 12.47
C ILE A 40 -19.61 6.44 13.36
N ALA A 41 -18.35 6.44 13.78
CA ALA A 41 -17.79 5.40 14.64
C ALA A 41 -16.67 5.95 15.53
N LYS A 42 -16.34 5.23 16.60
CA LYS A 42 -15.17 5.50 17.45
C LYS A 42 -14.25 4.29 17.44
N ALA A 43 -12.96 4.54 17.55
CA ALA A 43 -11.94 3.50 17.61
C ALA A 43 -11.00 3.74 18.79
N GLU A 44 -10.51 2.66 19.38
CA GLU A 44 -9.59 2.71 20.52
C GLU A 44 -8.14 2.91 20.06
N ASN A 45 -7.80 2.40 18.88
CA ASN A 45 -6.47 2.48 18.30
C ASN A 45 -6.51 2.72 16.78
N SER A 46 -5.34 3.00 16.20
CA SER A 46 -5.20 3.31 14.78
C SER A 46 -5.47 2.12 13.84
N ALA A 47 -5.26 0.89 14.31
CA ALA A 47 -5.58 -0.31 13.52
C ALA A 47 -7.11 -0.45 13.36
N GLN A 48 -7.84 -0.37 14.47
CA GLN A 48 -9.30 -0.38 14.47
C GLN A 48 -9.86 0.80 13.65
N LEU A 49 -9.29 2.00 13.76
CA LEU A 49 -9.73 3.15 12.98
C LEU A 49 -9.67 2.91 11.47
N ARG A 50 -8.59 2.28 10.98
CA ARG A 50 -8.45 1.95 9.56
C ARG A 50 -9.56 1.02 9.08
N ILE A 51 -9.91 0.01 9.88
CA ILE A 51 -11.00 -0.92 9.58
C ILE A 51 -12.34 -0.18 9.55
N GLU A 52 -12.65 0.62 10.57
CA GLU A 52 -13.91 1.37 10.65
C GLU A 52 -14.10 2.35 9.48
N VAL A 53 -13.03 3.05 9.07
CA VAL A 53 -13.06 3.92 7.88
C VAL A 53 -13.33 3.13 6.61
N ALA A 54 -12.66 1.99 6.43
CA ALA A 54 -12.85 1.14 5.26
C ALA A 54 -14.29 0.62 5.19
N LEU A 55 -14.84 0.11 6.28
CA LEU A 55 -16.22 -0.39 6.33
C LEU A 55 -17.25 0.72 6.10
N ALA A 56 -17.02 1.92 6.62
CA ALA A 56 -17.91 3.07 6.45
C ALA A 56 -17.90 3.63 5.02
N ASN A 57 -16.84 3.42 4.25
CA ASN A 57 -16.73 3.80 2.84
C ASN A 57 -17.14 2.69 1.88
N THR A 58 -17.40 1.48 2.39
CA THR A 58 -17.77 0.33 1.57
C THR A 58 -19.30 0.22 1.49
N PRO A 59 -19.87 0.04 0.28
CA PRO A 59 -21.28 -0.28 0.10
C PRO A 59 -21.69 -1.51 0.91
N GLU A 60 -22.94 -1.54 1.35
CA GLU A 60 -23.43 -2.57 2.28
C GLU A 60 -23.32 -3.98 1.68
N GLU A 61 -23.52 -4.09 0.36
CA GLU A 61 -23.43 -5.32 -0.42
C GLU A 61 -22.03 -5.93 -0.43
N LEU A 62 -20.98 -5.11 -0.22
CA LEU A 62 -19.58 -5.52 -0.25
C LEU A 62 -18.95 -5.55 1.16
N ARG A 63 -19.68 -5.12 2.17
CA ARG A 63 -19.15 -4.92 3.53
C ARG A 63 -18.79 -6.25 4.20
N ASP A 64 -19.60 -7.29 4.01
CA ASP A 64 -19.36 -8.60 4.62
C ASP A 64 -18.17 -9.31 3.97
N GLU A 65 -18.03 -9.19 2.65
CA GLU A 65 -16.86 -9.73 1.94
C GLU A 65 -15.57 -9.01 2.36
N LEU A 66 -15.62 -7.67 2.49
CA LEU A 66 -14.48 -6.89 2.95
C LEU A 66 -14.12 -7.20 4.41
N ARG A 67 -15.11 -7.30 5.30
CA ARG A 67 -14.88 -7.67 6.72
C ARG A 67 -14.16 -9.01 6.80
N LYS A 68 -14.66 -10.02 6.08
CA LYS A 68 -14.03 -11.35 6.03
C LYS A 68 -12.59 -11.29 5.54
N LYS A 69 -12.30 -10.50 4.51
CA LYS A 69 -10.92 -10.30 4.00
C LYS A 69 -10.01 -9.57 5.00
N LEU A 70 -10.54 -8.58 5.71
CA LEU A 70 -9.78 -7.83 6.72
C LEU A 70 -9.49 -8.68 7.96
N GLU A 71 -10.45 -9.47 8.44
CA GLU A 71 -10.26 -10.42 9.55
C GLU A 71 -9.26 -11.53 9.21
N LEU A 72 -9.26 -12.01 7.95
CA LEU A 72 -8.24 -12.94 7.46
C LEU A 72 -6.86 -12.28 7.34
N SER A 73 -6.81 -10.96 7.11
CA SER A 73 -5.57 -10.18 7.02
C SER A 73 -5.02 -9.74 8.38
N ASP A 74 -5.77 -9.99 9.47
CA ASP A 74 -5.33 -9.78 10.87
C ASP A 74 -4.62 -11.03 11.43
N GLN A 75 -4.48 -12.10 10.64
CA GLN A 75 -3.31 -12.94 10.80
C GLN A 75 -2.11 -12.03 10.60
N PRO A 76 -1.09 -12.04 11.50
CA PRO A 76 0.20 -11.49 11.11
C PRO A 76 0.46 -12.12 9.75
N LEU A 77 0.70 -11.29 8.72
CA LEU A 77 1.26 -11.80 7.48
C LEU A 77 2.41 -12.66 7.97
N ILE A 78 2.19 -13.98 7.97
CA ILE A 78 3.27 -14.92 8.15
C ILE A 78 4.15 -14.43 7.02
N ALA A 79 5.27 -13.82 7.40
CA ALA A 79 6.30 -13.48 6.46
C ALA A 79 6.65 -14.84 5.89
N SER A 80 5.97 -15.23 4.81
CA SER A 80 6.20 -16.44 4.05
C SER A 80 7.50 -16.16 3.33
N SER A 81 8.59 -16.01 4.09
CA SER A 81 9.92 -15.64 3.62
C SER A 81 9.92 -14.58 2.52
N SER A 82 8.93 -13.67 2.50
CA SER A 82 8.69 -12.84 1.33
C SER A 82 9.71 -11.73 1.43
N THR A 83 10.79 -11.88 0.68
CA THR A 83 11.82 -10.87 0.54
C THR A 83 11.16 -9.50 0.39
N SER A 84 11.51 -8.56 1.27
CA SER A 84 10.94 -7.22 1.21
C SER A 84 11.16 -6.64 -0.20
N PRO A 85 10.14 -6.04 -0.85
CA PRO A 85 10.31 -5.37 -2.14
C PRO A 85 11.44 -4.33 -2.12
N ARG A 86 11.66 -3.68 -0.96
CA ARG A 86 12.79 -2.78 -0.75
C ARG A 86 14.15 -3.49 -0.76
N ALA A 87 14.21 -4.71 -0.25
CA ALA A 87 15.44 -5.51 -0.26
C ALA A 87 15.77 -5.99 -1.68
N ILE A 88 14.76 -6.39 -2.45
CA ILE A 88 14.91 -6.74 -3.88
C ILE A 88 15.42 -5.52 -4.66
N PHE A 89 14.75 -4.37 -4.52
CA PHE A 89 15.15 -3.14 -5.21
C PHE A 89 16.58 -2.70 -4.85
N LYS A 90 16.94 -2.76 -3.57
CA LYS A 90 18.32 -2.47 -3.12
C LYS A 90 19.34 -3.43 -3.72
N ALA A 91 19.01 -4.72 -3.82
CA ALA A 91 19.88 -5.72 -4.42
C ALA A 91 20.04 -5.49 -5.93
N ILE A 92 18.97 -5.12 -6.64
CA ILE A 92 19.01 -4.72 -8.05
C ILE A 92 19.92 -3.51 -8.24
N LYS A 93 19.73 -2.44 -7.44
CA LYS A 93 20.57 -1.25 -7.51
C LYS A 93 22.06 -1.55 -7.28
N ASN A 94 22.36 -2.47 -6.36
CA ASN A 94 23.74 -2.90 -6.11
C ASN A 94 24.32 -3.76 -7.24
N ALA A 95 23.48 -4.49 -7.98
CA ALA A 95 23.92 -5.38 -9.05
C ALA A 95 24.21 -4.63 -10.36
N VAL A 96 23.41 -3.61 -10.69
CA VAL A 96 23.57 -2.82 -11.92
C VAL A 96 24.76 -1.84 -11.86
N GLY A 97 25.23 -1.50 -10.66
CA GLY A 97 26.35 -0.59 -10.48
C GLY A 97 26.13 0.78 -11.14
N ASP A 98 27.19 1.35 -11.71
CA ASP A 98 27.17 2.68 -12.34
C ASP A 98 26.62 2.64 -13.78
N ASP A 99 26.61 1.47 -14.42
CA ASP A 99 26.15 1.32 -15.81
C ASP A 99 24.61 1.28 -15.90
N MET A 100 23.92 1.05 -14.78
CA MET A 100 22.46 1.01 -14.65
C MET A 100 21.77 0.00 -15.59
N ILE A 101 22.54 -0.91 -16.19
CA ILE A 101 22.06 -1.96 -17.08
C ILE A 101 21.83 -3.23 -16.26
N LEU A 102 20.64 -3.78 -16.41
CA LEU A 102 20.17 -4.99 -15.74
C LEU A 102 19.91 -6.08 -16.77
N HIS A 103 20.41 -7.29 -16.52
CA HIS A 103 20.05 -8.47 -17.30
C HIS A 103 19.09 -9.36 -16.52
N ARG A 104 18.31 -10.16 -17.25
CA ARG A 104 17.41 -11.16 -16.66
C ARG A 104 18.15 -12.13 -15.70
N HIS A 105 19.39 -12.50 -16.02
CA HIS A 105 20.17 -13.43 -15.19
C HIS A 105 20.61 -12.79 -13.86
N ASP A 106 20.81 -11.47 -13.83
CA ASP A 106 21.09 -10.72 -12.60
C ASP A 106 19.88 -10.76 -11.67
N VAL A 107 18.68 -10.53 -12.23
CA VAL A 107 17.41 -10.61 -11.49
C VAL A 107 17.18 -12.00 -10.91
N GLN A 108 17.39 -13.05 -11.70
CA GLN A 108 17.27 -14.42 -11.19
C GLN A 108 18.26 -14.68 -10.05
N SER A 109 19.52 -14.28 -10.21
CA SER A 109 20.55 -14.45 -9.19
C SER A 109 20.23 -13.69 -7.89
N ILE A 110 19.57 -12.54 -7.99
CA ILE A 110 19.11 -11.76 -6.84
C ILE A 110 17.95 -12.47 -6.14
N LEU A 111 16.97 -12.97 -6.90
CA LEU A 111 15.82 -13.69 -6.35
C LEU A 111 16.25 -14.99 -5.66
N ASP A 112 17.19 -15.72 -6.24
CA ASP A 112 17.77 -16.93 -5.65
C ASP A 112 18.50 -16.62 -4.33
N LYS A 113 19.32 -15.56 -4.29
CA LYS A 113 20.01 -15.10 -3.07
C LYS A 113 19.06 -14.66 -1.96
N LEU A 114 17.88 -14.20 -2.34
CA LEU A 114 16.88 -13.67 -1.43
C LEU A 114 15.82 -14.72 -1.06
N GLU A 115 16.00 -15.97 -1.52
CA GLU A 115 15.07 -17.09 -1.30
C GLU A 115 13.64 -16.74 -1.72
N SER A 116 13.51 -16.02 -2.85
CA SER A 116 12.23 -15.60 -3.40
C SER A 116 11.70 -16.58 -4.43
N ASP A 117 10.47 -17.06 -4.24
CA ASP A 117 9.77 -17.91 -5.21
C ASP A 117 9.18 -17.14 -6.41
N GLN A 118 9.37 -15.82 -6.48
CA GLN A 118 8.85 -15.01 -7.57
C GLN A 118 9.66 -15.26 -8.86
N PRO A 119 9.02 -15.49 -10.02
CA PRO A 119 9.75 -15.61 -11.29
C PRO A 119 10.33 -14.26 -11.71
N ALA A 120 11.54 -14.29 -12.28
CA ALA A 120 12.26 -13.08 -12.71
C ALA A 120 11.49 -12.26 -13.75
N ASP A 121 10.78 -12.92 -14.66
CA ASP A 121 10.01 -12.26 -15.72
C ASP A 121 8.83 -11.45 -15.15
N ASP A 122 8.05 -12.01 -14.21
CA ASP A 122 6.96 -11.27 -13.56
C ASP A 122 7.46 -10.05 -12.78
N LEU A 123 8.68 -10.12 -12.22
CA LEU A 123 9.28 -8.98 -11.55
C LEU A 123 9.66 -7.89 -12.55
N LEU A 124 10.33 -8.26 -13.64
CA LEU A 124 10.71 -7.35 -14.71
C LEU A 124 9.48 -6.68 -15.33
N GLU A 125 8.43 -7.43 -15.64
CA GLU A 125 7.18 -6.88 -16.19
C GLU A 125 6.56 -5.85 -15.24
N LYS A 126 6.50 -6.14 -13.93
CA LYS A 126 5.99 -5.18 -12.95
C LYS A 126 6.82 -3.90 -12.90
N MET A 127 8.14 -4.04 -12.93
CA MET A 127 9.07 -2.91 -12.91
C MET A 127 9.08 -2.13 -14.23
N GLU A 128 8.72 -2.74 -15.35
CA GLU A 128 8.46 -2.00 -16.59
C GLU A 128 7.14 -1.23 -16.51
N LEU A 129 6.08 -1.86 -15.96
CA LEU A 129 4.75 -1.26 -15.86
C LEU A 129 4.69 -0.06 -14.91
N ASP A 130 5.45 -0.09 -13.82
CA ASP A 130 5.52 1.02 -12.86
C ASP A 130 6.52 2.12 -13.28
N GLY A 131 7.24 1.92 -14.38
CA GLY A 131 8.19 2.87 -14.94
C GLY A 131 9.56 2.86 -14.24
N THR A 132 9.87 1.82 -13.46
CA THR A 132 11.19 1.66 -12.83
C THR A 132 12.25 1.18 -13.81
N LEU A 133 11.89 0.38 -14.81
CA LEU A 133 12.78 -0.15 -15.85
C LEU A 133 12.29 0.22 -17.24
N VAL A 134 13.24 0.38 -18.16
CA VAL A 134 12.96 0.46 -19.61
C VAL A 134 13.71 -0.64 -20.33
N ARG A 135 12.97 -1.47 -21.06
CA ARG A 135 13.55 -2.53 -21.89
C ARG A 135 14.30 -1.94 -23.09
N GLN A 136 15.54 -2.38 -23.30
CA GLN A 136 16.38 -2.05 -24.44
C GLN A 136 16.25 -3.09 -25.56
N GLN A 137 16.72 -2.72 -26.76
CA GLN A 137 16.59 -3.54 -27.97
C GLN A 137 17.38 -4.86 -27.90
N ASP A 138 18.41 -4.94 -27.06
CA ASP A 138 19.27 -6.11 -26.87
C ASP A 138 18.72 -7.11 -25.83
N GLY A 139 17.54 -6.83 -25.26
CA GLY A 139 16.96 -7.67 -24.21
C GLY A 139 17.57 -7.41 -22.82
N THR A 140 18.21 -6.26 -22.62
CA THR A 140 18.57 -5.73 -21.30
C THR A 140 17.55 -4.69 -20.83
N TRP A 141 17.65 -4.30 -19.56
CA TRP A 141 16.81 -3.28 -18.95
C TRP A 141 17.66 -2.16 -18.41
N LEU A 142 17.29 -0.92 -18.69
CA LEU A 142 17.85 0.26 -18.06
C LEU A 142 17.06 0.58 -16.80
N LEU A 143 17.73 0.70 -15.65
CA LEU A 143 17.14 1.18 -14.42
C LEU A 143 16.96 2.69 -14.47
N LEU A 144 15.72 3.15 -14.27
CA LEU A 144 15.39 4.57 -14.17
C LEU A 144 15.47 5.01 -12.69
N GLU A 145 15.97 6.23 -12.46
CA GLU A 145 16.10 6.84 -11.12
C GLU A 145 14.80 7.45 -10.59
#